data_AF-A0A2D8LAU7-F1
#
_entry.id   AF-A0A2D8LAU7-F1
#
_cell.length_a   1.000
_cell.length_b   1.000
_cell.length_c   1.000
_cell.angle_alpha   90.00
_cell.angle_beta   90.00
_cell.angle_gamma   90.00
#
_symmetry.space_group_name_H-M   'P 1'
#
loop_
_entity.id
_entity.type
_entity.pdbx_description
1 polymer ?
#
loop_
_entity_poly.entity_id
_entity_poly.type
_entity_poly.pdbx_seq_one_letter_code
_entity_poly.pdbx_strand_id
1 'polypeptide(L)'
;MAFIFRQTALGMALALSFVLSLAGAAGAAAERERVETFLEVTGFDVALESIRLSADSAPAMLGLAADDFGSEWSRLVEEVFATSVMHDMGLEILEKTLPEDLLEHGIAFYGSELGQRLVAAENDAHMEEEEGFKAEAGGAILEGLRGMDSDRVAILERLNAASAVEDTSIAAMQEVQIRFLLAAAAAGVIELRMEEPDLREAMRSEREALREGLRESALEGAAYTYQAFTDEELITYAEALEDPKMQQVYELMNAVQYEIMANRFEAVAERLSDMQPSQDL
;
A
#
# COMPACT_ATOMS: atom_id res chain seq x y z
N MET A 1 4.92 -63.16 19.09
CA MET A 1 6.01 -62.15 19.03
C MET A 1 5.90 -61.22 17.81
N ALA A 2 5.60 -61.73 16.60
CA ALA A 2 5.47 -60.89 15.39
C ALA A 2 4.28 -59.91 15.38
N PHE A 3 3.18 -60.22 16.08
CA PHE A 3 1.98 -59.36 16.10
C PHE A 3 2.16 -58.10 16.96
N ILE A 4 2.89 -58.21 18.08
CA ILE A 4 3.20 -57.11 18.99
C ILE A 4 4.19 -56.13 18.33
N PHE A 5 5.17 -56.64 17.57
CA PHE A 5 6.14 -55.83 16.82
C PHE A 5 5.51 -55.00 15.66
N ARG A 6 4.41 -55.49 15.06
CA ARG A 6 3.67 -54.76 14.01
C ARG A 6 2.83 -53.62 14.58
N GLN A 7 2.26 -53.79 15.78
CA GLN A 7 1.48 -52.74 16.45
C GLN A 7 2.35 -51.61 16.99
N THR A 8 3.55 -51.91 17.49
CA THR A 8 4.50 -50.88 17.94
C THR A 8 5.09 -50.07 16.79
N ALA A 9 5.40 -50.72 15.65
CA ALA A 9 5.90 -50.03 14.46
C ALA A 9 4.84 -49.08 13.83
N LEU A 10 3.56 -49.48 13.81
CA LEU A 10 2.47 -48.65 13.31
C LEU A 10 2.17 -47.46 14.23
N GLY A 11 2.21 -47.65 15.56
CA GLY A 11 2.06 -46.57 16.53
C GLY A 11 3.20 -45.56 16.50
N MET A 12 4.44 -46.02 16.27
CA MET A 12 5.61 -45.16 16.17
C MET A 12 5.63 -44.34 14.86
N ALA A 13 5.14 -44.90 13.74
CA ALA A 13 4.95 -44.16 12.50
C ALA A 13 3.87 -43.07 12.61
N LEU A 14 2.74 -43.36 13.25
CA LEU A 14 1.68 -42.39 13.52
C LEU A 14 2.13 -41.27 14.46
N ALA A 15 2.91 -41.59 15.50
CA ALA A 15 3.49 -40.59 16.40
C ALA A 15 4.52 -39.71 15.69
N LEU A 16 5.34 -40.27 14.80
CA LEU A 16 6.33 -39.52 14.04
C LEU A 16 5.65 -38.57 13.02
N SER A 17 4.61 -39.05 12.32
CA SER A 17 3.79 -38.21 11.43
C SER A 17 3.09 -37.09 12.19
N PHE A 18 2.59 -37.35 13.39
CA PHE A 18 1.96 -36.32 14.24
C PHE A 18 2.98 -35.27 14.71
N VAL A 19 4.18 -35.67 15.11
CA VAL A 19 5.27 -34.74 15.49
C VAL A 19 5.75 -33.91 14.30
N LEU A 20 5.86 -34.50 13.11
CA LEU A 20 6.21 -33.78 11.87
C LEU A 20 5.14 -32.75 11.47
N SER A 21 3.86 -33.09 11.63
CA SER A 21 2.76 -32.15 11.39
C SER A 21 2.74 -30.99 12.40
N LEU A 22 3.02 -31.26 13.69
CA LEU A 22 3.12 -30.23 14.72
C LEU A 22 4.33 -29.30 14.51
N ALA A 23 5.47 -29.84 14.10
CA ALA A 23 6.66 -29.04 13.79
C ALA A 23 6.45 -28.15 12.56
N GLY A 24 5.79 -28.66 11.52
CA GLY A 24 5.43 -27.87 10.34
C GLY A 24 4.44 -26.74 10.66
N ALA A 25 3.42 -27.02 11.49
CA ALA A 25 2.46 -26.01 11.92
C ALA A 25 3.09 -24.93 12.81
N ALA A 26 4.03 -25.29 13.69
CA ALA A 26 4.75 -24.34 14.53
C ALA A 26 5.68 -23.42 13.71
N GLY A 27 6.32 -23.97 12.66
CA GLY A 27 7.15 -23.17 11.74
C GLY A 27 6.33 -22.13 10.97
N ALA A 28 5.20 -22.55 10.38
CA ALA A 28 4.32 -21.64 9.64
C ALA A 28 3.71 -20.54 10.54
N ALA A 29 3.35 -20.86 11.78
CA ALA A 29 2.83 -19.86 12.72
C ALA A 29 3.88 -18.80 13.09
N ALA A 30 5.14 -19.20 13.27
CA ALA A 30 6.24 -18.28 13.58
C ALA A 30 6.62 -17.40 12.38
N GLU A 31 6.52 -17.92 11.16
CA GLU A 31 6.71 -17.14 9.93
C GLU A 31 5.63 -16.08 9.76
N ARG A 32 4.36 -16.47 9.96
CA ARG A 32 3.22 -15.55 9.96
C ARG A 32 3.37 -14.42 10.97
N GLU A 33 3.73 -14.74 12.21
CA GLU A 33 3.95 -13.75 13.28
C GLU A 33 5.03 -12.72 12.92
N ARG A 34 6.05 -13.13 12.15
CA ARG A 34 7.09 -12.22 11.69
C ARG A 34 6.64 -11.31 10.56
N VAL A 35 5.85 -11.81 9.62
CA VAL A 35 5.24 -10.97 8.59
C VAL A 35 4.26 -9.98 9.23
N GLU A 36 3.49 -10.40 10.22
CA GLU A 36 2.64 -9.52 11.03
C GLU A 36 3.46 -8.38 11.65
N THR A 37 4.53 -8.74 12.36
CA THR A 37 5.44 -7.76 12.98
C THR A 37 5.99 -6.79 11.94
N PHE A 38 6.32 -7.28 10.74
CA PHE A 38 6.81 -6.45 9.66
C PHE A 38 5.75 -5.47 9.13
N LEU A 39 4.51 -5.91 8.96
CA LEU A 39 3.40 -5.04 8.58
C LEU A 39 3.15 -3.93 9.63
N GLU A 40 3.19 -4.29 10.90
CA GLU A 40 3.04 -3.34 12.02
C GLU A 40 4.14 -2.28 12.01
N VAL A 41 5.41 -2.68 11.97
CA VAL A 41 6.54 -1.73 12.08
C VAL A 41 6.70 -0.85 10.85
N THR A 42 6.23 -1.30 9.68
CA THR A 42 6.28 -0.53 8.42
C THR A 42 5.09 0.41 8.27
N GLY A 43 4.11 0.39 9.18
CA GLY A 43 2.92 1.25 9.09
C GLY A 43 1.92 0.81 8.02
N PHE A 44 1.93 -0.46 7.62
CA PHE A 44 1.05 -0.97 6.55
C PHE A 44 -0.44 -0.77 6.86
N ASP A 45 -0.85 -0.89 8.12
CA ASP A 45 -2.24 -0.67 8.54
C ASP A 45 -2.75 0.74 8.22
N VAL A 46 -1.89 1.75 8.32
CA VAL A 46 -2.24 3.13 7.97
C VAL A 46 -2.38 3.28 6.46
N ALA A 47 -1.55 2.59 5.68
CA ALA A 47 -1.72 2.53 4.23
C ALA A 47 -3.05 1.87 3.84
N LEU A 48 -3.47 0.81 4.54
CA LEU A 48 -4.78 0.18 4.32
C LEU A 48 -5.95 1.11 4.63
N GLU A 49 -5.85 1.91 5.69
CA GLU A 49 -6.84 2.92 6.00
C GLU A 49 -6.91 4.00 4.91
N SER A 50 -5.77 4.40 4.34
CA SER A 50 -5.75 5.29 3.18
C SER A 50 -6.44 4.67 1.95
N ILE A 51 -6.25 3.37 1.71
CA ILE A 51 -6.96 2.68 0.62
C ILE A 51 -8.47 2.75 0.86
N ARG A 52 -8.91 2.51 2.11
CA ARG A 52 -10.33 2.61 2.50
C ARG A 52 -10.89 4.00 2.23
N LEU A 53 -10.17 5.06 2.62
CA LEU A 53 -10.58 6.44 2.38
C LEU A 53 -10.65 6.78 0.89
N SER A 54 -9.72 6.25 0.07
CA SER A 54 -9.73 6.47 -1.39
C SER A 54 -10.99 5.96 -2.07
N ALA A 55 -11.68 4.98 -1.47
CA ALA A 55 -12.88 4.37 -2.03
C ALA A 55 -14.06 5.35 -2.13
N ASP A 56 -14.11 6.41 -1.32
CA ASP A 56 -15.13 7.45 -1.44
C ASP A 56 -15.07 8.17 -2.80
N SER A 57 -13.91 8.16 -3.45
CA SER A 57 -13.72 8.73 -4.79
C SER A 57 -14.07 7.78 -5.94
N ALA A 58 -14.40 6.51 -5.68
CA ALA A 58 -14.65 5.53 -6.72
C ALA A 58 -15.77 5.92 -7.71
N PRO A 59 -16.92 6.49 -7.29
CA PRO A 59 -17.98 6.86 -8.23
C PRO A 59 -17.49 7.88 -9.26
N ALA A 60 -16.66 8.84 -8.81
CA ALA A 60 -16.07 9.84 -9.68
C ALA A 60 -15.17 9.22 -10.75
N MET A 61 -14.46 8.12 -10.44
CA MET A 61 -13.66 7.38 -11.43
C MET A 61 -14.52 6.77 -12.54
N LEU A 62 -15.78 6.43 -12.24
CA LEU A 62 -16.77 5.94 -13.20
C LEU A 62 -17.56 7.07 -13.89
N GLY A 63 -17.33 8.33 -13.51
CA GLY A 63 -18.12 9.47 -13.97
C GLY A 63 -19.52 9.55 -13.37
N LEU A 64 -19.72 8.94 -12.19
CA LEU A 64 -20.96 8.90 -11.43
C LEU A 64 -20.85 9.81 -10.19
N ALA A 65 -21.97 10.34 -9.69
CA ALA A 65 -21.97 11.03 -8.40
C ALA A 65 -22.16 10.03 -7.26
N ALA A 66 -21.41 10.17 -6.17
CA ALA A 66 -21.60 9.32 -4.99
C ALA A 66 -23.03 9.43 -4.44
N ASP A 67 -23.62 10.63 -4.51
CA ASP A 67 -25.00 10.91 -4.10
C ASP A 67 -26.04 10.09 -4.89
N ASP A 68 -25.73 9.61 -6.11
CA ASP A 68 -26.64 8.79 -6.93
C ASP A 68 -26.98 7.43 -6.28
N PHE A 69 -26.12 6.98 -5.36
CA PHE A 69 -26.22 5.69 -4.67
C PHE A 69 -26.61 5.83 -3.18
N GLY A 70 -26.62 7.06 -2.66
CA GLY A 70 -26.99 7.37 -1.28
C GLY A 70 -26.23 6.56 -0.23
N SER A 71 -26.90 6.18 0.86
CA SER A 71 -26.30 5.43 1.98
C SER A 71 -25.85 4.00 1.62
N GLU A 72 -26.39 3.43 0.54
CA GLU A 72 -25.99 2.09 0.10
C GLU A 72 -24.54 2.07 -0.40
N TRP A 73 -24.05 3.20 -0.96
CA TRP A 73 -22.66 3.36 -1.35
C TRP A 73 -21.71 3.25 -0.17
N SER A 74 -21.95 4.06 0.88
CA SER A 74 -21.10 4.04 2.08
C SER A 74 -21.06 2.66 2.73
N ARG A 75 -22.21 1.96 2.79
CA ARG A 75 -22.29 0.60 3.32
C ARG A 75 -21.51 -0.40 2.46
N LEU A 76 -21.58 -0.28 1.14
CA LEU A 76 -20.82 -1.13 0.21
C LEU A 76 -19.32 -0.93 0.40
N VAL A 77 -18.87 0.32 0.41
CA VAL A 77 -17.45 0.67 0.55
C VAL A 77 -16.91 0.19 1.89
N GLU A 78 -17.63 0.41 3.00
CA GLU A 78 -17.23 -0.05 4.33
C GLU A 78 -17.05 -1.57 4.38
N GLU A 79 -17.93 -2.33 3.72
CA GLU A 79 -17.84 -3.80 3.68
C GLU A 79 -16.70 -4.30 2.79
N VAL A 80 -16.55 -3.75 1.57
CA VAL A 80 -15.56 -4.21 0.60
C VAL A 80 -14.15 -3.84 1.04
N PHE A 81 -13.96 -2.63 1.56
CA PHE A 81 -12.69 -2.09 2.03
C PHE A 81 -12.49 -2.25 3.54
N ALA A 82 -13.12 -3.26 4.17
CA ALA A 82 -12.85 -3.57 5.56
C ALA A 82 -11.34 -3.82 5.77
N THR A 83 -10.71 -3.05 6.67
CA THR A 83 -9.26 -3.07 6.90
C THR A 83 -8.76 -4.46 7.29
N SER A 84 -9.52 -5.21 8.08
CA SER A 84 -9.18 -6.59 8.43
C SER A 84 -9.08 -7.51 7.22
N VAL A 85 -9.95 -7.33 6.21
CA VAL A 85 -9.92 -8.13 4.98
C VAL A 85 -8.69 -7.77 4.15
N MET A 86 -8.39 -6.48 4.01
CA MET A 86 -7.22 -6.01 3.29
C MET A 86 -5.91 -6.43 3.98
N HIS A 87 -5.90 -6.41 5.32
CA HIS A 87 -4.78 -6.87 6.12
C HIS A 87 -4.51 -8.37 5.89
N ASP A 88 -5.55 -9.21 6.00
CA ASP A 88 -5.43 -10.65 5.74
C ASP A 88 -4.92 -10.94 4.31
N MET A 89 -5.34 -10.16 3.32
CA MET A 89 -4.83 -10.26 1.95
C MET A 89 -3.35 -9.89 1.87
N GLY A 90 -2.94 -8.78 2.47
CA GLY A 90 -1.54 -8.35 2.48
C GLY A 90 -0.63 -9.39 3.12
N LEU A 91 -1.06 -9.92 4.26
CA LEU A 91 -0.38 -11.00 4.96
C LEU A 91 -0.27 -12.27 4.10
N GLU A 92 -1.36 -12.73 3.47
CA GLU A 92 -1.32 -13.90 2.60
C GLU A 92 -0.39 -13.72 1.38
N ILE A 93 -0.34 -12.52 0.80
CA ILE A 93 0.54 -12.23 -0.33
C ILE A 93 2.00 -12.22 0.13
N LEU A 94 2.31 -11.54 1.23
CA LEU A 94 3.68 -11.40 1.73
C LEU A 94 4.24 -12.72 2.26
N GLU A 95 3.45 -13.55 2.93
CA GLU A 95 3.87 -14.91 3.33
C GLU A 95 4.37 -15.76 2.15
N LYS A 96 3.89 -15.48 0.93
CA LYS A 96 4.26 -16.24 -0.27
C LYS A 96 5.36 -15.57 -1.10
N THR A 97 5.55 -14.27 -0.93
CA THR A 97 6.34 -13.45 -1.87
C THR A 97 7.52 -12.74 -1.21
N LEU A 98 7.46 -12.46 0.09
CA LEU A 98 8.51 -11.73 0.81
C LEU A 98 9.65 -12.67 1.19
N PRO A 99 10.84 -12.51 0.61
CA PRO A 99 12.01 -13.29 1.00
C PRO A 99 12.42 -12.95 2.43
N GLU A 100 12.83 -13.98 3.16
CA GLU A 100 13.30 -13.90 4.54
C GLU A 100 14.34 -12.80 4.79
N ASP A 101 15.29 -12.62 3.88
CA ASP A 101 16.36 -11.65 4.03
C ASP A 101 15.93 -10.20 3.76
N LEU A 102 14.84 -10.00 3.02
CA LEU A 102 14.19 -8.70 2.86
C LEU A 102 13.32 -8.36 4.07
N LEU A 103 12.58 -9.36 4.58
CA LEU A 103 11.80 -9.26 5.81
C LEU A 103 12.69 -8.83 6.99
N GLU A 104 13.81 -9.53 7.22
CA GLU A 104 14.76 -9.17 8.27
C GLU A 104 15.34 -7.76 8.08
N HIS A 105 15.65 -7.39 6.83
CA HIS A 105 16.22 -6.07 6.53
C HIS A 105 15.22 -4.94 6.82
N GLY A 106 13.97 -5.09 6.39
CA GLY A 106 12.90 -4.13 6.67
C GLY A 106 12.61 -4.00 8.16
N ILE A 107 12.46 -5.13 8.87
CA ILE A 107 12.27 -5.12 10.34
C ILE A 107 13.44 -4.43 11.04
N ALA A 108 14.68 -4.68 10.62
CA ALA A 108 15.85 -4.09 11.27
C ALA A 108 15.86 -2.56 11.19
N PHE A 109 15.49 -1.97 10.05
CA PHE A 109 15.43 -0.52 9.90
C PHE A 109 14.18 0.07 10.57
N TYR A 110 12.99 -0.41 10.23
CA TYR A 110 11.73 0.17 10.73
C TYR A 110 11.48 -0.14 12.20
N GLY A 111 12.03 -1.23 12.74
CA GLY A 111 12.03 -1.52 14.17
C GLY A 111 13.04 -0.70 14.98
N SER A 112 13.88 0.12 14.34
CA SER A 112 14.79 1.03 15.03
C SER A 112 14.07 2.28 15.58
N GLU A 113 14.72 3.00 16.50
CA GLU A 113 14.17 4.26 17.03
C GLU A 113 13.92 5.31 15.93
N LEU A 114 14.85 5.44 14.98
CA LEU A 114 14.69 6.36 13.85
C LEU A 114 13.55 5.91 12.92
N GLY A 115 13.51 4.62 12.56
CA GLY A 115 12.47 4.06 11.70
C GLY A 115 11.06 4.27 12.26
N GLN A 116 10.86 3.98 13.55
CA GLN A 116 9.56 4.18 14.22
C GLN A 116 9.15 5.66 14.26
N ARG A 117 10.11 6.58 14.46
CA ARG A 117 9.82 8.02 14.43
C ARG A 117 9.45 8.50 13.02
N LEU A 118 10.14 8.00 11.99
CA LEU A 118 9.84 8.31 10.59
C LEU A 118 8.43 7.84 10.22
N VAL A 119 8.10 6.58 10.50
CA VAL A 119 6.76 6.03 10.23
C VAL A 119 5.66 6.82 10.96
N ALA A 120 5.89 7.21 12.22
CA ALA A 120 4.94 8.05 12.94
C ALA A 120 4.74 9.42 12.25
N ALA A 121 5.81 10.09 11.83
CA ALA A 121 5.73 11.37 11.14
C ALA A 121 5.08 11.25 9.75
N GLU A 122 5.39 10.20 9.00
CA GLU A 122 4.77 9.90 7.71
C GLU A 122 3.27 9.65 7.85
N ASN A 123 2.87 8.86 8.85
CA ASN A 123 1.46 8.60 9.15
C ASN A 123 0.71 9.87 9.59
N ASP A 124 1.30 10.65 10.50
CA ASP A 124 0.70 11.93 10.95
C ASP A 124 0.53 12.90 9.78
N ALA A 125 1.55 13.02 8.92
CA ALA A 125 1.46 13.85 7.72
C ALA A 125 0.43 13.30 6.73
N HIS A 126 0.30 11.98 6.59
CA HIS A 126 -0.67 11.39 5.67
C HIS A 126 -2.13 11.62 6.13
N MET A 127 -2.39 11.56 7.43
CA MET A 127 -3.70 11.78 8.05
C MET A 127 -4.14 13.26 8.10
N GLU A 128 -3.31 14.19 7.63
CA GLU A 128 -3.71 15.60 7.49
C GLU A 128 -4.79 15.75 6.42
N GLU A 129 -6.00 16.13 6.85
CA GLU A 129 -7.21 16.21 6.04
C GLU A 129 -7.38 17.59 5.37
N GLU A 130 -6.68 18.64 5.85
CA GLU A 130 -6.80 19.97 5.27
C GLU A 130 -6.12 20.02 3.89
N GLU A 131 -6.95 20.11 2.84
CA GLU A 131 -6.50 20.19 1.46
C GLU A 131 -5.53 21.37 1.27
N GLY A 132 -4.35 21.09 0.74
CA GLY A 132 -3.33 22.10 0.44
C GLY A 132 -2.50 22.57 1.63
N PHE A 133 -2.86 22.24 2.87
CA PHE A 133 -2.12 22.68 4.05
C PHE A 133 -0.65 22.23 4.02
N LYS A 134 -0.41 20.96 3.68
CA LYS A 134 0.96 20.40 3.59
C LYS A 134 1.81 21.09 2.52
N ALA A 135 1.20 21.39 1.38
CA ALA A 135 1.86 22.10 0.29
C ALA A 135 2.23 23.53 0.70
N GLU A 136 1.30 24.24 1.33
CA GLU A 136 1.55 25.61 1.82
C GLU A 136 2.62 25.65 2.92
N ALA A 137 2.49 24.80 3.94
CA ALA A 137 3.45 24.73 5.05
C ALA A 137 4.83 24.26 4.57
N GLY A 138 4.87 23.21 3.73
CA GLY A 138 6.07 22.69 3.10
C GLY A 138 6.77 23.72 2.22
N GLY A 139 6.01 24.45 1.40
CA GLY A 139 6.52 25.53 0.55
C GLY A 139 7.17 26.65 1.35
N ALA A 140 6.54 27.05 2.47
CA ALA A 140 7.13 28.06 3.38
C ALA A 140 8.44 27.57 4.02
N ILE A 141 8.52 26.29 4.39
CA ILE A 141 9.75 25.67 4.91
C ILE A 141 10.84 25.71 3.82
N LEU A 142 10.52 25.27 2.60
CA LEU A 142 11.47 25.26 1.48
C LEU A 142 11.97 26.67 1.13
N GLU A 143 11.10 27.68 1.13
CA GLU A 143 11.51 29.07 0.91
C GLU A 143 12.55 29.51 1.95
N GLY A 144 12.31 29.19 3.23
CA GLY A 144 13.26 29.46 4.31
C GLY A 144 14.59 28.74 4.12
N LEU A 145 14.56 27.45 3.79
CA LEU A 145 15.77 26.64 3.55
C LEU A 145 16.59 27.16 2.37
N ARG A 146 15.93 27.50 1.25
CA ARG A 146 16.55 28.09 0.05
C ARG A 146 17.15 29.47 0.36
N GLY A 147 16.44 30.30 1.13
CA GLY A 147 16.94 31.62 1.55
C GLY A 147 18.17 31.57 2.46
N MET A 148 18.37 30.46 3.17
CA MET A 148 19.53 30.22 4.03
C MET A 148 20.67 29.46 3.34
N ASP A 149 20.51 29.08 2.07
CA ASP A 149 21.45 28.21 1.34
C ASP A 149 21.72 26.89 2.11
N SER A 150 20.65 26.29 2.65
CA SER A 150 20.73 25.08 3.47
C SER A 150 20.89 23.82 2.63
N ASP A 151 21.84 22.96 3.03
CA ASP A 151 22.03 21.62 2.45
C ASP A 151 20.78 20.72 2.56
N ARG A 152 19.84 21.05 3.46
CA ARG A 152 18.61 20.28 3.67
C ARG A 152 17.77 20.11 2.42
N VAL A 153 17.75 21.08 1.52
CA VAL A 153 16.99 20.94 0.25
C VAL A 153 17.53 19.76 -0.55
N ALA A 154 18.86 19.63 -0.68
CA ALA A 154 19.49 18.52 -1.38
C ALA A 154 19.26 17.17 -0.69
N ILE A 155 19.17 17.16 0.65
CA ILE A 155 18.85 15.94 1.42
C ILE A 155 17.41 15.49 1.13
N LEU A 156 16.45 16.42 1.10
CA LEU A 156 15.05 16.11 0.78
C LEU A 156 14.88 15.67 -0.68
N GLU A 157 15.59 16.30 -1.62
CA GLU A 157 15.63 15.87 -3.03
C GLU A 157 16.18 14.43 -3.16
N ARG A 158 17.25 14.12 -2.41
CA ARG A 158 17.81 12.76 -2.35
C ARG A 158 16.82 11.76 -1.79
N LEU A 159 16.10 12.10 -0.71
CA LEU A 159 15.06 11.25 -0.14
C LEU A 159 13.98 10.93 -1.18
N ASN A 160 13.41 11.95 -1.83
CA ASN A 160 12.37 11.74 -2.85
C ASN A 160 12.86 10.88 -4.03
N ALA A 161 14.13 11.05 -4.43
CA ALA A 161 14.75 10.24 -5.47
C ALA A 161 15.05 8.80 -5.03
N ALA A 162 15.39 8.57 -3.76
CA ALA A 162 15.63 7.24 -3.21
C ALA A 162 14.31 6.49 -2.98
N SER A 163 13.29 7.21 -2.54
CA SER A 163 11.91 6.75 -2.44
C SER A 163 11.19 6.81 -3.79
N ALA A 164 11.89 6.78 -4.94
CA ALA A 164 11.33 6.96 -6.31
C ALA A 164 10.39 5.81 -6.72
N VAL A 165 9.30 5.83 -5.98
CA VAL A 165 8.02 5.18 -6.06
C VAL A 165 7.13 6.02 -6.99
N GLU A 166 7.50 7.25 -7.38
CA GLU A 166 6.68 8.10 -8.27
C GLU A 166 6.35 7.45 -9.63
N ASP A 167 7.32 6.85 -10.32
CA ASP A 167 7.10 6.25 -11.64
C ASP A 167 6.30 4.95 -11.57
N THR A 168 6.60 4.11 -10.57
CA THR A 168 5.92 2.84 -10.34
C THR A 168 4.52 3.07 -9.76
N SER A 169 4.34 4.05 -8.88
CA SER A 169 3.06 4.43 -8.29
C SER A 169 2.09 5.02 -9.29
N ILE A 170 2.53 5.95 -10.15
CA ILE A 170 1.62 6.50 -11.17
C ILE A 170 1.19 5.38 -12.12
N ALA A 171 2.12 4.53 -12.56
CA ALA A 171 1.77 3.41 -13.43
C ALA A 171 0.83 2.39 -12.75
N ALA A 172 1.06 2.08 -11.47
CA ALA A 172 0.23 1.16 -10.71
C ALA A 172 -1.16 1.74 -10.39
N MET A 173 -1.25 3.03 -10.07
CA MET A 173 -2.52 3.75 -9.91
C MET A 173 -3.34 3.74 -11.20
N GLN A 174 -2.69 3.94 -12.34
CA GLN A 174 -3.34 3.79 -13.64
C GLN A 174 -3.84 2.37 -13.86
N GLU A 175 -3.07 1.35 -13.47
CA GLU A 175 -3.50 -0.05 -13.56
C GLU A 175 -4.74 -0.33 -12.69
N VAL A 176 -4.77 0.17 -11.44
CA VAL A 176 -5.94 0.09 -10.56
C VAL A 176 -7.16 0.71 -11.26
N GLN A 177 -7.01 1.91 -11.81
CA GLN A 177 -8.11 2.62 -12.48
C GLN A 177 -8.59 1.87 -13.74
N ILE A 178 -7.68 1.33 -14.55
CA ILE A 178 -8.02 0.54 -15.74
C ILE A 178 -8.78 -0.72 -15.32
N ARG A 179 -8.26 -1.49 -14.36
CA ARG A 179 -8.92 -2.69 -13.85
C ARG A 179 -10.33 -2.38 -13.34
N PHE A 180 -10.49 -1.28 -12.62
CA PHE A 180 -11.80 -0.86 -12.13
C PHE A 180 -12.77 -0.51 -13.26
N LEU A 181 -12.34 0.27 -14.26
CA LEU A 181 -13.15 0.63 -15.43
C LEU A 181 -13.58 -0.60 -16.23
N LEU A 182 -12.66 -1.55 -16.45
CA LEU A 182 -12.94 -2.79 -17.16
C LEU A 182 -13.92 -3.68 -16.37
N ALA A 183 -13.73 -3.80 -15.06
CA ALA A 183 -14.63 -4.55 -14.18
C ALA A 183 -16.04 -3.94 -14.17
N ALA A 184 -16.14 -2.62 -14.04
CA ALA A 184 -17.43 -1.91 -14.06
C ALA A 184 -18.16 -2.07 -15.41
N ALA A 185 -17.41 -2.03 -16.51
CA ALA A 185 -17.97 -2.27 -17.84
C ALA A 185 -18.43 -3.72 -18.04
N ALA A 186 -17.64 -4.70 -17.59
CA ALA A 186 -18.02 -6.12 -17.62
C ALA A 186 -19.26 -6.41 -16.77
N ALA A 187 -19.41 -5.70 -15.65
CA ALA A 187 -20.58 -5.75 -14.77
C ALA A 187 -21.79 -4.97 -15.31
N GLY A 188 -21.66 -4.26 -16.44
CA GLY A 188 -22.73 -3.48 -17.07
C GLY A 188 -23.06 -2.17 -16.36
N VAL A 189 -22.19 -1.71 -15.45
CA VAL A 189 -22.37 -0.46 -14.69
C VAL A 189 -22.10 0.76 -15.59
N ILE A 190 -21.12 0.65 -16.49
CA ILE A 190 -20.76 1.70 -17.44
C ILE A 190 -20.59 1.14 -18.87
N GLU A 191 -20.65 2.03 -19.85
CA GLU A 191 -20.19 1.75 -21.22
C GLU A 191 -18.80 2.37 -21.42
N LEU A 192 -17.81 1.58 -21.82
CA LEU A 192 -16.48 2.10 -22.15
C LEU A 192 -16.54 2.96 -23.41
N ARG A 193 -15.90 4.12 -23.36
CA ARG A 193 -15.80 5.05 -24.51
C ARG A 193 -14.70 4.66 -25.48
N MET A 194 -13.80 3.77 -25.06
CA MET A 194 -12.61 3.33 -25.79
C MET A 194 -12.28 1.90 -25.40
N GLU A 195 -11.69 1.15 -26.34
CA GLU A 195 -11.20 -0.20 -26.10
C GLU A 195 -10.00 -0.18 -25.16
N GLU A 196 -9.75 -1.29 -24.44
CA GLU A 196 -8.67 -1.39 -23.46
C GLU A 196 -7.30 -0.92 -23.99
N PRO A 197 -6.84 -1.30 -25.19
CA PRO A 197 -5.55 -0.85 -25.69
C PRO A 197 -5.45 0.67 -25.85
N ASP A 198 -6.55 1.30 -26.28
CA ASP A 198 -6.61 2.75 -26.49
C ASP A 198 -6.69 3.48 -25.14
N LEU A 199 -7.43 2.94 -24.17
CA LEU A 199 -7.49 3.46 -22.80
C LEU A 199 -6.09 3.44 -22.14
N ARG A 200 -5.38 2.32 -22.25
CA ARG A 200 -4.02 2.16 -21.73
C ARG A 200 -3.04 3.16 -22.35
N GLU A 201 -3.14 3.40 -23.65
CA GLU A 201 -2.28 4.35 -24.34
C GLU A 201 -2.62 5.80 -23.98
N ALA A 202 -3.91 6.15 -23.86
CA ALA A 202 -4.35 7.47 -23.42
C ALA A 202 -3.78 7.80 -22.03
N MET A 203 -3.93 6.91 -21.05
CA MET A 203 -3.40 7.13 -19.70
C MET A 203 -1.87 7.19 -19.68
N ARG A 204 -1.20 6.37 -20.49
CA ARG A 204 0.27 6.44 -20.63
C ARG A 204 0.72 7.81 -21.15
N SER A 205 -0.01 8.39 -22.09
CA SER A 205 0.34 9.68 -22.69
C SER A 205 0.26 10.86 -21.70
N GLU A 206 -0.55 10.75 -20.65
CA GLU A 206 -0.72 11.79 -19.62
C GLU A 206 0.31 11.68 -18.47
N ARG A 207 1.02 10.55 -18.38
CA ARG A 207 1.91 10.22 -17.25
C ARG A 207 3.03 11.23 -17.05
N GLU A 208 3.65 11.68 -18.14
CA GLU A 208 4.80 12.59 -18.06
C GLU A 208 4.39 13.98 -17.54
N ALA A 209 3.22 14.48 -17.97
CA ALA A 209 2.69 15.74 -17.49
C ALA A 209 2.32 15.67 -16.00
N LEU A 210 1.71 14.56 -15.57
CA LEU A 210 1.38 14.33 -14.16
C LEU A 210 2.65 14.29 -13.29
N ARG A 211 3.69 13.60 -13.75
CA ARG A 211 4.96 13.48 -13.04
C ARG A 211 5.59 14.85 -12.73
N GLU A 212 5.66 15.73 -13.71
CA GLU A 212 6.31 17.03 -13.52
C GLU A 212 5.57 17.89 -12.48
N GLY A 213 4.24 17.80 -12.44
CA GLY A 213 3.44 18.50 -11.43
C GLY A 213 3.59 17.93 -10.01
N LEU A 214 3.93 16.64 -9.88
CA LEU A 214 4.04 15.97 -8.57
C LEU A 214 5.37 16.22 -7.87
N ARG A 215 6.46 16.51 -8.59
CA ARG A 215 7.80 16.63 -7.99
C ARG A 215 7.93 17.76 -6.97
N GLU A 216 7.48 18.97 -7.31
CA GLU A 216 7.55 20.09 -6.36
C GLU A 216 6.61 19.81 -5.18
N SER A 217 5.42 19.27 -5.43
CA SER A 217 4.46 18.88 -4.38
C SER A 217 5.03 17.81 -3.44
N ALA A 218 5.80 16.85 -3.97
CA ALA A 218 6.47 15.82 -3.20
C ALA A 218 7.60 16.42 -2.34
N LEU A 219 8.31 17.43 -2.86
CA LEU A 219 9.36 18.12 -2.11
C LEU A 219 8.78 18.97 -0.97
N GLU A 220 7.67 19.67 -1.23
CA GLU A 220 6.91 20.41 -0.20
C GLU A 220 6.38 19.46 0.87
N GLY A 221 5.77 18.34 0.46
CA GLY A 221 5.31 17.29 1.37
C GLY A 221 6.44 16.74 2.24
N ALA A 222 7.58 16.39 1.65
CA ALA A 222 8.75 15.92 2.39
C ALA A 222 9.28 16.98 3.38
N ALA A 223 9.32 18.25 2.98
CA ALA A 223 9.74 19.33 3.85
C ALA A 223 8.83 19.47 5.09
N TYR A 224 7.52 19.32 4.91
CA TYR A 224 6.55 19.30 6.01
C TYR A 224 6.70 18.05 6.90
N THR A 225 6.69 16.85 6.30
CA THR A 225 6.75 15.58 7.03
C THR A 225 8.02 15.47 7.87
N TYR A 226 9.16 15.89 7.31
CA TYR A 226 10.46 15.71 7.95
C TYR A 226 10.97 16.94 8.70
N GLN A 227 10.13 17.96 8.92
CA GLN A 227 10.53 19.23 9.54
C GLN A 227 11.15 19.09 10.94
N ALA A 228 10.78 18.04 11.68
CA ALA A 228 11.25 17.79 13.04
C ALA A 228 12.53 16.94 13.13
N PHE A 229 13.03 16.41 12.01
CA PHE A 229 14.21 15.55 11.97
C PHE A 229 15.47 16.35 11.71
N THR A 230 16.61 15.87 12.20
CA THR A 230 17.94 16.46 11.93
C THR A 230 18.47 16.07 10.55
N ASP A 231 19.45 16.80 10.03
CA ASP A 231 20.04 16.49 8.72
C ASP A 231 20.70 15.12 8.72
N GLU A 232 21.37 14.73 9.82
CA GLU A 232 22.03 13.44 9.98
C GLU A 232 21.02 12.28 9.97
N GLU A 233 19.86 12.45 10.61
CA GLU A 233 18.78 11.46 10.57
C GLU A 233 18.21 11.29 9.16
N LEU A 234 18.01 12.39 8.43
CA LEU A 234 17.49 12.34 7.06
C LEU A 234 18.51 11.78 6.06
N ILE A 235 19.81 12.02 6.28
CA ILE A 235 20.88 11.36 5.52
C ILE A 235 20.88 9.87 5.79
N THR A 236 20.76 9.45 7.07
CA THR A 236 20.68 8.04 7.45
C THR A 236 19.47 7.37 6.79
N TYR A 237 18.33 8.06 6.75
CA TYR A 237 17.15 7.55 6.07
C TYR A 237 17.36 7.42 4.55
N ALA A 238 17.92 8.44 3.90
CA ALA A 238 18.22 8.39 2.48
C ALA A 238 19.16 7.22 2.13
N GLU A 239 20.19 6.98 2.95
CA GLU A 239 21.10 5.84 2.79
C GLU A 239 20.38 4.49 2.94
N ALA A 240 19.42 4.39 3.87
CA ALA A 240 18.61 3.19 4.02
C ALA A 240 17.72 2.95 2.80
N LEU A 241 17.07 3.99 2.27
CA LEU A 241 16.22 3.90 1.08
C LEU A 241 17.00 3.56 -0.20
N GLU A 242 18.27 3.98 -0.28
CA GLU A 242 19.15 3.65 -1.40
C GLU A 242 19.70 2.22 -1.37
N ASP A 243 19.56 1.51 -0.24
CA ASP A 243 19.99 0.12 -0.15
C ASP A 243 19.16 -0.75 -1.12
N PRO A 244 19.78 -1.55 -2.00
CA PRO A 244 19.07 -2.39 -2.96
C PRO A 244 18.06 -3.38 -2.32
N LYS A 245 18.26 -3.78 -1.07
CA LYS A 245 17.29 -4.61 -0.34
C LYS A 245 16.09 -3.78 0.08
N MET A 246 16.30 -2.58 0.59
CA MET A 246 15.21 -1.67 0.95
C MET A 246 14.37 -1.30 -0.29
N GLN A 247 15.02 -1.06 -1.43
CA GLN A 247 14.30 -0.82 -2.69
C GLN A 247 13.38 -1.98 -3.08
N GLN A 248 13.84 -3.23 -2.94
CA GLN A 248 13.01 -4.42 -3.18
C GLN A 248 11.88 -4.57 -2.15
N VAL A 249 12.12 -4.22 -0.89
CA VAL A 249 11.08 -4.17 0.14
C VAL A 249 9.98 -3.20 -0.27
N TYR A 250 10.34 -1.98 -0.67
CA TYR A 250 9.36 -0.98 -1.14
C TYR A 250 8.63 -1.41 -2.41
N GLU A 251 9.34 -1.98 -3.38
CA GLU A 251 8.72 -2.52 -4.60
C GLU A 251 7.64 -3.55 -4.26
N LEU A 252 7.95 -4.49 -3.35
CA LEU A 252 7.01 -5.52 -2.93
C LEU A 252 5.84 -4.92 -2.15
N MET A 253 6.10 -4.04 -1.17
CA MET A 253 5.06 -3.41 -0.37
C MET A 253 4.08 -2.61 -1.22
N ASN A 254 4.61 -1.82 -2.17
CA ASN A 254 3.79 -1.07 -3.11
C ASN A 254 2.97 -2.00 -4.00
N ALA A 255 3.58 -3.07 -4.54
CA ALA A 255 2.86 -4.05 -5.36
C ALA A 255 1.70 -4.69 -4.58
N VAL A 256 1.90 -5.03 -3.30
CA VAL A 256 0.85 -5.57 -2.43
C VAL A 256 -0.27 -4.55 -2.22
N GLN A 257 0.07 -3.30 -1.88
CA GLN A 257 -0.92 -2.24 -1.69
C GLN A 257 -1.79 -2.02 -2.94
N TYR A 258 -1.15 -1.95 -4.12
CA TYR A 258 -1.87 -1.75 -5.39
C TYR A 258 -2.69 -2.97 -5.80
N GLU A 259 -2.21 -4.19 -5.53
CA GLU A 259 -3.00 -5.40 -5.80
C GLU A 259 -4.24 -5.46 -4.90
N ILE A 260 -4.09 -5.18 -3.60
CA ILE A 260 -5.22 -5.06 -2.68
C ILE A 260 -6.21 -4.03 -3.20
N MET A 261 -5.72 -2.81 -3.47
CA MET A 261 -6.55 -1.71 -3.95
C MET A 261 -7.31 -2.10 -5.22
N ALA A 262 -6.64 -2.60 -6.25
CA ALA A 262 -7.28 -3.02 -7.50
C ALA A 262 -8.34 -4.09 -7.26
N ASN A 263 -8.01 -5.10 -6.45
CA ASN A 263 -8.94 -6.17 -6.12
C ASN A 263 -10.18 -5.65 -5.36
N ARG A 264 -10.03 -4.66 -4.48
CA ARG A 264 -11.15 -4.03 -3.78
C ARG A 264 -12.04 -3.24 -4.73
N PHE A 265 -11.46 -2.47 -5.64
CA PHE A 265 -12.23 -1.76 -6.67
C PHE A 265 -12.97 -2.72 -7.62
N GLU A 266 -12.36 -3.83 -8.01
CA GLU A 266 -13.03 -4.89 -8.78
C GLU A 266 -14.23 -5.46 -8.04
N ALA A 267 -14.10 -5.72 -6.74
CA ALA A 267 -15.20 -6.21 -5.90
C ALA A 267 -16.34 -5.17 -5.75
N VAL A 268 -16.02 -3.87 -5.71
CA VAL A 268 -17.03 -2.81 -5.79
C VAL A 268 -17.76 -2.84 -7.12
N ALA A 269 -17.03 -2.92 -8.25
CA ALA A 269 -17.62 -2.96 -9.58
C ALA A 269 -18.61 -4.13 -9.75
N GLU A 270 -18.26 -5.31 -9.25
CA GLU A 270 -19.14 -6.48 -9.28
C GLU A 270 -20.46 -6.20 -8.53
N ARG A 271 -20.38 -5.64 -7.33
CA ARG A 271 -21.55 -5.37 -6.48
C ARG A 271 -22.39 -4.18 -6.93
N LEU A 272 -21.79 -3.22 -7.64
CA LEU A 272 -22.51 -2.09 -8.24
C LEU A 272 -23.57 -2.55 -9.24
N SER A 273 -23.37 -3.68 -9.93
CA SER A 273 -24.37 -4.23 -10.85
C SER A 273 -25.69 -4.63 -10.20
N ASP A 274 -25.65 -4.96 -8.90
CA ASP A 274 -26.82 -5.35 -8.11
C ASP A 274 -27.52 -4.15 -7.45
N MET A 275 -26.90 -2.96 -7.49
CA MET A 275 -27.45 -1.75 -6.91
C MET A 275 -28.35 -1.04 -7.91
N GLN A 276 -29.65 -0.94 -7.60
CA GLN A 276 -30.51 -0.01 -8.34
C GLN A 276 -30.20 1.43 -7.93
N PRO A 277 -30.08 2.38 -8.87
CA PRO A 277 -29.98 3.80 -8.53
C PRO A 277 -31.15 4.17 -7.62
N SER A 278 -30.86 4.83 -6.51
CA SER A 278 -31.88 5.29 -5.57
C SER A 278 -32.86 6.20 -6.33
N GLN A 279 -34.13 5.80 -6.42
CA GLN A 279 -35.18 6.76 -6.75
C GLN A 279 -35.51 7.52 -5.47
N ASP A 280 -35.21 8.82 -5.46
CA ASP A 280 -35.59 9.73 -4.38
C ASP A 280 -37.05 9.50 -3.94
N LEU A 281 -37.24 9.29 -2.63
CA LEU A 281 -38.55 9.22 -1.97
C LEU A 281 -39.09 10.62 -1.63
#